data_AF-A0A1G0CU57-F1
#
_entry.id   AF-A0A1G0CU57-F1
#
_cell.length_a   1.000
_cell.length_b   1.000
_cell.length_c   1.000
_cell.angle_alpha   90.00
_cell.angle_beta   90.00
_cell.angle_gamma   90.00
#
_symmetry.space_group_name_H-M   'P 1'
#
loop_
_entity.id
_entity.type
_entity.pdbx_description
1 polymer ?
#
loop_
_entity_poly.entity_id
_entity_poly.type
_entity_poly.pdbx_seq_one_letter_code
_entity_poly.pdbx_strand_id
1 'polypeptide(L)'
;MENHKPNSELPPIPAKRYFTIGEVSELCGVKAHVLRYWEQEFTQLKPVKRSGNRRYYQHHEVLLIRRIRELLYEQGFTISGARNRLGQPGQIEGGAAASAAMQNVAALRHE
;
A
#
# COMPACT_ATOMS: atom_id res chain seq x y z
N MET A 1 21.06 8.62 -1.98
CA MET A 1 20.02 7.61 -1.67
C MET A 1 19.22 7.39 -2.95
N GLU A 2 19.87 6.85 -3.98
CA GLU A 2 19.21 6.47 -5.24
C GLU A 2 18.68 5.05 -5.12
N ASN A 3 17.43 4.83 -5.52
CA ASN A 3 16.86 3.58 -6.04
C ASN A 3 15.32 3.57 -6.01
N HIS A 4 14.65 4.65 -5.61
CA HIS A 4 13.22 4.78 -5.87
C HIS A 4 13.04 5.25 -7.31
N LYS A 5 12.58 4.37 -8.22
CA LYS A 5 12.17 4.79 -9.57
C LYS A 5 10.95 5.71 -9.41
N PRO A 6 11.05 7.01 -9.71
CA PRO A 6 9.89 7.90 -9.72
C PRO A 6 9.22 7.75 -11.09
N ASN A 7 8.52 6.64 -11.31
CA ASN A 7 7.54 6.55 -12.39
C ASN A 7 6.46 5.49 -12.12
N SER A 8 5.49 5.90 -11.30
CA SER A 8 4.06 6.00 -11.63
C SER A 8 3.24 4.82 -12.18
N GLU A 9 3.72 3.57 -12.19
CA GLU A 9 2.83 2.41 -12.42
C GLU A 9 3.22 1.22 -11.56
N LEU A 10 2.63 1.16 -10.35
CA LEU A 10 2.69 -0.05 -9.55
C LEU A 10 1.76 -1.11 -10.17
N PRO A 11 2.19 -2.37 -10.29
CA PRO A 11 1.36 -3.42 -10.89
C PRO A 11 0.03 -3.58 -10.13
N PRO A 12 -1.06 -4.00 -10.78
CA PRO A 12 -2.31 -4.26 -10.06
C PRO A 12 -2.08 -5.29 -8.96
N ILE A 13 -2.69 -5.09 -7.79
CA ILE A 13 -2.55 -6.04 -6.68
C ILE A 13 -3.43 -7.27 -6.99
N PRO A 14 -2.87 -8.48 -7.08
CA PRO A 14 -3.65 -9.68 -7.33
C PRO A 14 -4.70 -9.93 -6.25
N ALA A 15 -5.77 -10.67 -6.57
CA ALA A 15 -6.82 -11.10 -5.61
C ALA A 15 -6.34 -12.25 -4.67
N LYS A 16 -5.11 -12.15 -4.15
CA LYS A 16 -4.50 -13.12 -3.24
C LYS A 16 -4.71 -12.68 -1.78
N ARG A 17 -4.98 -13.63 -0.88
CA ARG A 17 -5.24 -13.34 0.54
C ARG A 17 -3.98 -12.94 1.33
N TYR A 18 -2.84 -13.53 0.99
CA TYR A 18 -1.57 -13.31 1.68
C TYR A 18 -0.42 -13.14 0.70
N PHE A 19 0.42 -12.15 0.94
CA PHE A 19 1.61 -11.82 0.17
C PHE A 19 2.85 -11.97 1.04
N THR A 20 3.93 -12.52 0.48
CA THR A 20 5.24 -12.54 1.13
C THR A 20 5.92 -11.18 1.00
N ILE A 21 6.93 -10.92 1.84
CA ILE A 21 7.70 -9.65 1.78
C ILE A 21 8.36 -9.41 0.41
N GLY A 22 8.72 -10.47 -0.32
CA GLY A 22 9.25 -10.36 -1.69
C GLY A 22 8.18 -9.88 -2.66
N GLU A 23 7.00 -10.53 -2.65
CA GLU A 23 5.86 -10.10 -3.47
C GLU A 23 5.46 -8.65 -3.17
N VAL A 24 5.38 -8.26 -1.89
CA VAL A 24 5.05 -6.88 -1.51
C VAL A 24 6.14 -5.89 -1.95
N SER A 25 7.41 -6.29 -1.90
CA SER A 25 8.52 -5.48 -2.39
C SER A 25 8.36 -5.16 -3.87
N GLU A 26 7.95 -6.13 -4.68
CA GLU A 26 7.68 -5.96 -6.11
C GLU A 26 6.41 -5.13 -6.35
N LEU A 27 5.32 -5.45 -5.66
CA LEU A 27 4.02 -4.76 -5.80
C LEU A 27 4.06 -3.28 -5.40
N CYS A 28 4.96 -2.91 -4.50
CA CYS A 28 5.08 -1.53 -4.01
C CYS A 28 6.35 -0.82 -4.51
N GLY A 29 7.27 -1.52 -5.17
CA GLY A 29 8.56 -0.94 -5.58
C GLY A 29 9.40 -0.47 -4.39
N VAL A 30 9.26 -1.11 -3.23
CA VAL A 30 9.96 -0.77 -1.98
C VAL A 30 10.79 -1.96 -1.55
N LYS A 31 12.10 -1.79 -1.32
CA LYS A 31 13.00 -2.88 -0.95
C LYS A 31 12.53 -3.57 0.34
N ALA A 32 12.65 -4.90 0.40
CA ALA A 32 12.22 -5.70 1.55
C ALA A 32 12.78 -5.24 2.92
N HIS A 33 14.02 -4.74 3.00
CA HIS A 33 14.55 -4.22 4.26
C HIS A 33 13.86 -2.91 4.71
N VAL A 34 13.43 -2.07 3.75
CA VAL A 34 12.66 -0.86 4.04
C VAL A 34 11.27 -1.25 4.55
N LEU A 35 10.64 -2.27 3.98
CA LEU A 35 9.38 -2.80 4.49
C LEU A 35 9.52 -3.30 5.94
N ARG A 36 10.60 -4.03 6.26
CA ARG A 36 10.88 -4.44 7.65
C ARG A 36 11.04 -3.25 8.59
N TYR A 37 11.69 -2.18 8.13
CA TYR A 37 11.83 -0.97 8.91
C TYR A 37 10.47 -0.29 9.12
N TRP A 38 9.66 -0.16 8.08
CA TRP A 38 8.31 0.40 8.17
C TRP A 38 7.39 -0.37 9.12
N GLU A 39 7.52 -1.70 9.22
CA GLU A 39 6.78 -2.47 10.24
C GLU A 39 7.09 -2.05 11.69
N GLN A 40 8.30 -1.53 11.95
CA GLN A 40 8.65 -1.00 13.28
C GLN A 40 8.08 0.41 13.48
N GLU A 41 8.03 1.19 12.40
CA GLU A 41 7.61 2.59 12.46
C GLU A 41 6.09 2.79 12.35
N PHE A 42 5.36 1.90 11.69
CA PHE A 42 3.93 2.03 11.46
C PHE A 42 3.18 0.93 12.20
N THR A 43 2.63 1.26 13.37
CA THR A 43 1.91 0.30 14.22
C THR A 43 0.67 -0.31 13.57
N GLN A 44 0.13 0.31 12.51
CA GLN A 44 -0.98 -0.21 11.71
C GLN A 44 -0.56 -1.32 10.75
N LEU A 45 0.74 -1.43 10.45
CA LEU A 45 1.30 -2.47 9.58
C LEU A 45 1.72 -3.67 10.44
N LYS A 46 0.89 -4.70 10.48
CA LYS A 46 1.04 -5.85 11.40
C LYS A 46 1.04 -7.18 10.62
N PRO A 47 2.11 -7.48 9.87
CA PRO A 47 2.16 -8.70 9.09
C PRO A 47 2.10 -9.92 9.99
N VAL A 48 1.34 -10.92 9.55
CA VAL A 48 1.21 -12.19 10.26
C VAL A 48 2.55 -12.92 10.20
N LYS A 49 3.15 -13.16 11.37
CA LYS A 49 4.34 -14.01 11.51
C LYS A 49 3.90 -15.48 11.58
N ARG A 50 4.48 -16.32 10.72
CA ARG A 50 4.30 -17.79 10.77
C ARG A 50 5.65 -18.49 11.01
N SER A 51 5.60 -19.82 11.12
CA SER A 51 6.78 -20.68 11.30
C SER A 51 7.91 -20.30 10.33
N GLY A 52 9.15 -20.33 10.84
CA GLY A 52 10.34 -19.90 10.10
C GLY A 52 10.51 -18.38 9.95
N ASN A 53 9.87 -17.57 10.81
CA ASN A 53 9.97 -16.09 10.79
C ASN A 53 9.54 -15.46 9.44
N ARG A 54 8.67 -16.15 8.70
CA ARG A 54 8.12 -15.65 7.44
C ARG A 54 6.98 -14.69 7.74
N ARG A 55 6.98 -13.56 7.01
CA ARG A 55 6.02 -12.47 7.16
C ARG A 55 5.03 -12.52 6.00
N TYR A 56 3.76 -12.50 6.34
CA TYR A 56 2.66 -12.47 5.39
C TYR A 56 1.83 -11.22 5.58
N TYR A 57 1.65 -10.48 4.49
CA TYR A 57 0.85 -9.27 4.43
C TYR A 57 -0.49 -9.59 3.80
N GLN A 58 -1.54 -8.96 4.29
CA GLN A 58 -2.86 -8.99 3.68
C GLN A 58 -3.01 -7.87 2.66
N HIS A 59 -4.09 -7.94 1.86
CA HIS A 59 -4.39 -6.94 0.85
C HIS A 59 -4.43 -5.50 1.40
N HIS A 60 -5.09 -5.29 2.56
CA HIS A 60 -5.15 -3.96 3.19
C HIS A 60 -3.77 -3.44 3.64
N GLU A 61 -2.85 -4.33 4.02
CA GLU A 61 -1.49 -3.96 4.39
C GLU A 61 -0.67 -3.53 3.17
N VAL A 62 -0.89 -4.18 2.01
CA VAL A 62 -0.28 -3.74 0.73
C VAL A 62 -0.77 -2.35 0.35
N LEU A 63 -2.07 -2.08 0.49
CA LEU A 63 -2.64 -0.74 0.26
C LEU A 63 -2.04 0.31 1.23
N LEU A 64 -1.91 -0.04 2.51
CA LEU A 64 -1.28 0.83 3.50
C LEU A 64 0.19 1.14 3.13
N ILE A 65 0.96 0.15 2.68
CA ILE A 65 2.35 0.33 2.24
C ILE A 65 2.43 1.27 1.02
N ARG A 66 1.50 1.15 0.05
CA ARG A 66 1.42 2.09 -1.08
C ARG A 66 1.16 3.51 -0.60
N ARG A 67 0.26 3.68 0.36
CA ARG A 67 -0.01 5.00 0.95
C ARG A 67 1.20 5.57 1.69
N ILE A 68 1.91 4.76 2.45
CA ILE A 68 3.17 5.17 3.12
C ILE A 68 4.19 5.62 2.07
N ARG A 69 4.35 4.86 0.98
CA ARG A 69 5.25 5.21 -0.14
C ARG A 69 4.90 6.58 -0.73
N GLU A 70 3.63 6.84 -1.03
CA GLU A 70 3.16 8.14 -1.54
C GLU A 70 3.50 9.27 -0.56
N LEU A 71 3.19 9.10 0.72
CA LEU A 71 3.48 10.12 1.74
C LEU A 71 4.97 10.45 1.81
N LEU A 72 5.83 9.43 1.81
CA LEU A 72 7.27 9.63 2.01
C LEU A 72 7.99 10.11 0.73
N TYR A 73 7.70 9.51 -0.42
CA TYR A 73 8.47 9.75 -1.63
C TYR A 73 7.85 10.77 -2.58
N GLU A 74 6.52 10.87 -2.61
CA GLU A 74 5.83 11.80 -3.53
C GLU A 74 5.47 13.10 -2.81
N GLN A 75 5.01 13.01 -1.56
CA GLN A 75 4.63 14.17 -0.77
C GLN A 75 5.74 14.69 0.17
N GLY A 76 6.86 13.98 0.28
CA GLY A 76 8.03 14.42 1.04
C GLY A 76 7.84 14.45 2.56
N PHE A 77 6.87 13.71 3.11
CA PHE A 77 6.71 13.59 4.55
C PHE A 77 7.90 12.84 5.18
N THR A 78 8.21 13.19 6.43
CA THR A 78 9.06 12.36 7.27
C THR A 78 8.29 11.15 7.79
N ILE A 79 8.98 10.12 8.30
CA ILE A 79 8.34 8.96 8.94
C ILE A 79 7.35 9.38 10.02
N SER A 80 7.74 10.34 10.87
CA SER A 80 6.88 10.89 11.93
C SER A 80 5.65 11.61 11.36
N GLY A 81 5.85 12.42 10.32
CA GLY A 81 4.76 13.11 9.63
C GLY A 81 3.75 12.16 8.99
N ALA A 82 4.24 11.14 8.28
CA ALA A 82 3.41 10.10 7.69
C ALA A 82 2.64 9.29 8.74
N ARG A 83 3.28 8.96 9.88
CA ARG A 83 2.61 8.27 11.01
C ARG A 83 1.45 9.09 11.56
N ASN A 84 1.67 10.39 11.78
CA ASN A 84 0.63 11.30 12.28
C ASN A 84 -0.54 11.37 11.29
N ARG A 85 -0.23 11.51 9.99
CA ARG A 85 -1.25 11.55 8.92
C ARG A 85 -2.09 10.27 8.84
N LEU A 86 -1.48 9.10 9.00
CA LEU A 86 -2.18 7.81 8.99
C LEU A 86 -2.93 7.51 10.28
N GLY A 87 -2.54 8.13 11.41
CA GLY A 87 -3.19 7.93 12.70
C GLY A 87 -4.47 8.75 12.89
N GLN A 88 -4.77 9.67 11.98
CA GLN A 88 -5.98 10.50 12.04
C GLN A 88 -7.15 9.76 11.36
N PRO A 89 -8.18 9.31 12.11
CA PRO A 89 -9.33 8.63 11.54
C PRO A 89 -10.15 9.63 10.74
N GLY A 90 -9.97 9.67 9.43
CA GLY A 90 -10.72 10.58 8.56
C GLY A 90 -10.13 10.84 7.17
N GLN A 91 -8.93 10.34 6.86
CA GLN A 91 -8.31 10.56 5.54
C GLN A 91 -7.75 9.30 4.87
N ILE A 92 -8.52 8.21 4.93
CA ILE A 92 -8.36 7.09 3.99
C ILE A 92 -9.21 7.42 2.74
N GLU A 93 -8.95 8.57 2.12
CA GLU A 93 -9.59 8.98 0.87
C GLU A 93 -8.45 9.34 -0.10
N GLY A 94 -8.41 8.67 -1.26
CA GLY A 94 -7.60 9.11 -2.40
C GLY A 94 -6.22 8.47 -2.56
N GLY A 95 -6.21 7.21 -3.02
CA GLY A 95 -5.18 6.68 -3.91
C GLY A 95 -5.80 6.55 -5.32
N ALA A 96 -5.34 7.38 -6.24
CA ALA A 96 -5.95 7.69 -7.53
C ALA A 96 -5.83 6.56 -8.59
N ALA A 97 -6.45 5.40 -8.36
CA ALA A 97 -6.50 4.32 -9.35
C ALA A 97 -7.85 3.54 -9.39
N ALA A 98 -8.92 4.07 -8.78
CA ALA A 98 -10.26 3.47 -8.82
C ALA A 98 -11.34 4.36 -9.46
N SER A 99 -10.98 5.45 -10.16
CA SER A 99 -11.94 6.26 -10.92
C SER A 99 -12.03 5.90 -12.40
N ALA A 100 -11.51 4.75 -12.84
CA ALA A 100 -11.44 4.39 -14.26
C ALA A 100 -12.22 3.13 -14.67
N ALA A 101 -13.04 2.51 -13.81
CA ALA A 101 -13.77 1.29 -14.23
C ALA A 101 -15.14 1.06 -13.58
N MET A 102 -15.96 2.11 -13.41
CA MET A 102 -17.40 1.96 -13.12
C MET A 102 -18.28 2.92 -13.94
N GLN A 103 -18.00 3.03 -15.24
CA GLN A 103 -18.93 3.64 -16.20
C GLN A 103 -19.37 2.58 -17.22
N ASN A 104 -20.33 1.75 -16.83
CA ASN A 104 -21.45 1.31 -17.68
C ASN A 104 -22.29 0.26 -16.96
N VAL A 105 -23.38 0.71 -16.32
CA VAL A 105 -24.68 0.02 -16.33
C VAL A 105 -25.76 1.09 -16.16
N ALA A 106 -25.84 1.96 -17.16
CA ALA A 106 -27.04 2.74 -17.42
C ALA A 106 -27.82 2.02 -18.54
N ALA A 107 -28.42 0.87 -18.23
CA ALA A 107 -29.40 0.21 -19.11
C ALA A 107 -30.23 -0.82 -18.32
N LEU A 108 -31.28 -0.36 -17.65
CA LEU A 108 -32.66 -0.77 -17.95
C LEU A 108 -33.60 -0.03 -16.97
N ARG A 109 -34.20 1.05 -17.48
CA ARG A 109 -35.46 1.55 -16.97
C ARG A 109 -36.56 0.55 -17.35
N HIS A 110 -37.49 0.34 -16.43
CA HIS A 110 -38.92 0.14 -16.65
C HIS A 110 -39.36 -0.44 -18.01
N GLU A 111 -39.97 -1.62 -17.95
CA GLU A 111 -41.42 -1.75 -18.18
C GLU A 111 -41.99 -2.83 -17.26
#